data_AF-I1GZ28-F1
#
_entry.id   AF-I1GZ28-F1
#
_cell.length_a   1.000
_cell.length_b   1.000
_cell.length_c   1.000
_cell.angle_alpha   90.00
_cell.angle_beta   90.00
_cell.angle_gamma   90.00
#
_symmetry.space_group_name_H-M   'P 1'
#
loop_
_entity.id
_entity.type
_entity.pdbx_description
1 polymer ?
#
loop_
_entity_poly.entity_id
_entity_poly.type
_entity_poly.pdbx_seq_one_letter_code
_entity_poly.pdbx_strand_id
1 'polypeptide(L)'
;MATGVLCSRAFALFMCCTLLAVPLLLAQDPLNLSLEHYSKTCPNVEHVVRTEMECAVRDEPRNAALMLRLHFHDCFVQGCDGSVLLDDTATMIGEKQADQNVNSLKGFEVVDKIKEKLEAECPGTVSCADLLAIAARDAVVLVGGPYWDVPVGRLDSKKASLDLANNDIPTAQQGLVTLISKFWEKGLDATDMVALVGSHTIGFARCANFRDRIYGDFEMTTKNSPVSATYLSKLKEICPLDGGDDNISAMDSHTSSTFDNAYFETLIKGEGLLNSDQEMWSSIAGYSTADTVNKYWADPELFFKQFSDSMVKMGNITNLEGGEVRKNCRFVNT
;
A
#
# COMPACT_ATOMS: atom_id res chain seq x y z
N MET A 1 51.88 -27.37 78.76
CA MET A 1 51.28 -26.02 78.70
C MET A 1 51.01 -25.72 77.23
N ALA A 2 49.77 -25.84 76.79
CA ALA A 2 49.34 -25.41 75.47
C ALA A 2 47.91 -24.89 75.62
N THR A 3 47.77 -23.60 75.39
CA THR A 3 46.57 -22.78 75.54
C THR A 3 45.57 -23.06 74.42
N GLY A 4 44.32 -23.32 74.79
CA GLY A 4 43.20 -23.41 73.86
C GLY A 4 42.70 -22.02 73.44
N VAL A 5 42.33 -21.90 72.15
CA VAL A 5 41.66 -20.73 71.58
C VAL A 5 40.28 -21.18 71.08
N LEU A 6 39.24 -20.50 71.56
CA LEU A 6 37.86 -20.65 71.11
C LEU A 6 37.71 -20.16 69.67
N CYS A 7 36.86 -20.83 68.88
CA CYS A 7 36.34 -20.27 67.63
C CYS A 7 34.81 -20.40 67.60
N SER A 8 34.15 -19.24 67.40
CA SER A 8 32.71 -19.00 67.45
C SER A 8 31.95 -19.61 66.29
N ARG A 9 30.72 -20.04 66.57
CA ARG A 9 29.73 -20.51 65.58
C ARG A 9 29.06 -19.32 64.89
N ALA A 10 29.08 -19.30 63.56
CA ALA A 10 28.23 -18.43 62.74
C ALA A 10 27.07 -19.25 62.16
N PHE A 11 25.84 -18.82 62.45
CA PHE A 11 24.60 -19.35 61.86
C PHE A 11 24.44 -18.73 60.46
N ALA A 12 24.35 -19.57 59.42
CA ALA A 12 24.00 -19.14 58.07
C ALA A 12 22.48 -19.27 57.86
N LEU A 13 21.78 -18.17 57.60
CA LEU A 13 20.39 -18.16 57.14
C LEU A 13 20.35 -18.55 55.65
N PHE A 14 19.71 -19.66 55.33
CA PHE A 14 19.38 -20.06 53.96
C PHE A 14 18.09 -19.35 53.52
N MET A 15 18.21 -18.36 52.65
CA MET A 15 17.05 -17.73 51.97
C MET A 15 16.70 -18.57 50.74
N CYS A 16 15.61 -19.33 50.82
CA CYS A 16 15.12 -20.16 49.73
C CYS A 16 14.35 -19.27 48.73
N CYS A 17 14.99 -18.89 47.62
CA CYS A 17 14.31 -18.24 46.49
C CYS A 17 13.53 -19.30 45.70
N THR A 18 12.21 -19.35 45.91
CA THR A 18 11.30 -20.08 45.02
C THR A 18 11.14 -19.31 43.71
N LEU A 19 11.80 -19.79 42.65
CA LEU A 19 11.58 -19.33 41.28
C LEU A 19 10.16 -19.72 40.84
N LEU A 20 9.25 -18.74 40.82
CA LEU A 20 7.97 -18.85 40.11
C LEU A 20 8.27 -18.91 38.61
N ALA A 21 8.12 -20.09 38.01
CA ALA A 21 8.16 -20.25 36.58
C ALA A 21 6.91 -19.57 35.98
N VAL A 22 7.08 -18.35 35.48
CA VAL A 22 6.11 -17.70 34.61
C VAL A 22 6.16 -18.45 33.27
N PRO A 23 5.06 -19.03 32.76
CA PRO A 23 5.06 -19.58 31.43
C PRO A 23 5.32 -18.43 30.46
N LEU A 24 6.47 -18.49 29.78
CA LEU A 24 6.77 -17.64 28.64
C LEU A 24 5.69 -17.94 27.61
N LEU A 25 4.71 -17.05 27.44
CA LEU A 25 3.93 -17.04 26.20
C LEU A 25 4.97 -16.90 25.09
N LEU A 26 5.13 -17.93 24.27
CA LEU A 26 5.81 -17.79 22.99
C LEU A 26 5.01 -16.74 22.24
N ALA A 27 5.54 -15.52 22.15
CA ALA A 27 5.13 -14.60 21.12
C ALA A 27 5.31 -15.38 19.81
N GLN A 28 4.23 -15.57 19.04
CA GLN A 28 4.39 -16.00 17.66
C GLN A 28 5.35 -15.02 17.01
N ASP A 29 6.45 -15.54 16.46
CA ASP A 29 7.37 -14.71 15.70
C ASP A 29 6.54 -13.90 14.68
N PRO A 30 6.77 -12.58 14.54
CA PRO A 30 6.18 -11.83 13.44
C PRO A 30 6.48 -12.61 12.17
N LEU A 31 5.45 -12.80 11.33
CA LEU A 31 5.52 -13.60 10.11
C LEU A 31 6.84 -13.33 9.38
N ASN A 32 7.78 -14.30 9.41
CA ASN A 32 9.08 -14.13 8.77
C ASN A 32 8.89 -14.29 7.25
N LEU A 33 8.54 -13.19 6.59
CA LEU A 33 8.44 -13.12 5.14
C LEU A 33 9.79 -13.48 4.51
N SER A 34 9.75 -14.25 3.43
CA SER A 34 10.94 -14.80 2.77
C SER A 34 10.71 -14.90 1.27
N LEU A 35 11.75 -14.67 0.48
CA LEU A 35 11.71 -14.88 -0.97
C LEU A 35 11.56 -16.37 -1.33
N GLU A 36 11.94 -17.26 -0.41
CA GLU A 36 11.97 -18.71 -0.63
C GLU A 36 10.73 -19.44 -0.09
N HIS A 37 9.71 -18.71 0.39
CA HIS A 37 8.56 -19.32 1.06
C HIS A 37 7.85 -20.36 0.19
N TYR A 38 7.69 -20.08 -1.11
CA TYR A 38 7.00 -20.96 -2.06
C TYR A 38 7.91 -21.84 -2.92
N SER A 39 9.24 -21.75 -2.78
CA SER A 39 10.18 -22.38 -3.74
C SER A 39 10.09 -23.91 -3.79
N LYS A 40 9.53 -24.55 -2.76
CA LYS A 40 9.28 -26.01 -2.72
C LYS A 40 7.83 -26.40 -2.90
N THR A 41 6.89 -25.53 -2.51
CA THR A 41 5.45 -25.86 -2.42
C THR A 41 4.66 -25.35 -3.61
N CYS A 42 5.05 -24.21 -4.18
CA CYS A 42 4.48 -23.66 -5.40
C CYS A 42 5.56 -22.94 -6.22
N PRO A 43 6.54 -23.67 -6.80
CA PRO A 43 7.71 -23.08 -7.45
C PRO A 43 7.39 -22.18 -8.66
N ASN A 44 6.20 -22.33 -9.25
CA ASN A 44 5.76 -21.55 -10.40
C ASN A 44 4.88 -20.35 -10.04
N VAL A 45 4.68 -20.03 -8.74
CA VAL A 45 3.79 -18.94 -8.28
C VAL A 45 4.05 -17.63 -9.02
N GLU A 46 5.31 -17.22 -9.12
CA GLU A 46 5.75 -15.99 -9.80
C GLU A 46 5.34 -16.00 -11.29
N HIS A 47 5.53 -17.14 -11.97
CA HIS A 47 5.20 -17.28 -13.38
C HIS A 47 3.69 -17.23 -13.64
N VAL A 48 2.89 -17.89 -12.80
CA VAL A 48 1.43 -17.93 -12.93
C VAL A 48 0.85 -16.52 -12.75
N VAL A 49 1.25 -15.82 -11.68
CA VAL A 49 0.78 -14.45 -11.42
C VAL A 49 1.18 -13.53 -12.58
N ARG A 50 2.45 -13.59 -13.01
CA ARG A 50 2.96 -12.78 -14.11
C ARG A 50 2.17 -12.98 -15.40
N THR A 51 1.87 -14.23 -15.75
CA THR A 51 1.17 -14.58 -17.00
C THR A 51 -0.25 -14.00 -17.03
N GLU A 52 -0.97 -14.09 -15.92
CA GLU A 52 -2.33 -13.56 -15.82
C GLU A 52 -2.32 -12.02 -15.76
N MET A 53 -1.33 -11.41 -15.11
CA MET A 53 -1.12 -9.96 -15.13
C MET A 53 -0.76 -9.44 -16.52
N GLU A 54 0.07 -10.14 -17.28
CA GLU A 54 0.36 -9.82 -18.69
C GLU A 54 -0.91 -9.81 -19.53
N CYS A 55 -1.79 -10.79 -19.31
CA CYS A 55 -3.08 -10.82 -20.00
C CYS A 55 -3.97 -9.64 -19.59
N ALA A 56 -4.07 -9.33 -18.29
CA ALA A 56 -4.89 -8.25 -17.78
C ALA A 56 -4.40 -6.86 -18.26
N VAL A 57 -3.10 -6.57 -18.17
CA VAL A 57 -2.52 -5.28 -18.57
C VAL A 57 -2.55 -5.11 -20.10
N ARG A 58 -2.38 -6.19 -20.87
CA ARG A 58 -2.50 -6.13 -22.34
C ARG A 58 -3.93 -5.86 -22.80
N ASP A 59 -4.92 -6.39 -22.10
CA ASP A 59 -6.34 -6.16 -22.40
C ASP A 59 -6.75 -4.73 -22.05
N GLU A 60 -6.34 -4.25 -20.87
CA GLU A 60 -6.59 -2.90 -20.38
C GLU A 60 -5.40 -2.42 -19.51
N PRO A 61 -4.56 -1.48 -19.99
CA PRO A 61 -3.39 -0.99 -19.26
C PRO A 61 -3.70 -0.44 -17.86
N ARG A 62 -4.92 0.09 -17.64
CA ARG A 62 -5.38 0.58 -16.34
C ARG A 62 -5.33 -0.50 -15.25
N ASN A 63 -5.39 -1.79 -15.61
CA ASN A 63 -5.28 -2.89 -14.64
C ASN A 63 -3.98 -2.82 -13.82
N ALA A 64 -2.89 -2.26 -14.37
CA ALA A 64 -1.66 -2.04 -13.60
C ALA A 64 -1.89 -1.11 -12.40
N ALA A 65 -2.52 0.05 -12.64
CA ALA A 65 -2.84 1.01 -11.58
C ALA A 65 -3.87 0.45 -10.58
N LEU A 66 -4.85 -0.32 -11.05
CA LEU A 66 -5.85 -0.95 -10.19
C LEU A 66 -5.21 -1.95 -9.21
N MET A 67 -4.33 -2.82 -9.70
CA MET A 67 -3.67 -3.81 -8.85
C MET A 67 -2.72 -3.19 -7.85
N LEU A 68 -1.96 -2.18 -8.26
CA LEU A 68 -1.09 -1.44 -7.36
C LEU A 68 -1.89 -0.75 -6.24
N ARG A 69 -3.00 -0.08 -6.60
CA ARG A 69 -3.89 0.57 -5.64
C ARG A 69 -4.56 -0.46 -4.71
N LEU A 70 -4.99 -1.61 -5.22
CA LEU A 70 -5.58 -2.67 -4.41
C LEU A 70 -4.62 -3.18 -3.32
N HIS A 71 -3.33 -3.35 -3.66
CA HIS A 71 -2.31 -3.72 -2.67
C HIS A 71 -2.03 -2.61 -1.64
N PHE A 72 -1.97 -1.34 -2.07
CA PHE A 72 -1.86 -0.21 -1.13
C PHE A 72 -3.02 -0.19 -0.13
N HIS A 73 -4.25 -0.34 -0.62
CA HIS A 73 -5.45 -0.33 0.22
C HIS A 73 -5.50 -1.51 1.19
N ASP A 74 -5.01 -2.69 0.79
CA ASP A 74 -4.83 -3.83 1.70
C ASP A 74 -3.83 -3.49 2.81
N CYS A 75 -2.61 -3.10 2.45
CA CYS A 75 -1.54 -2.86 3.41
C CYS A 75 -1.81 -1.72 4.40
N PHE A 76 -2.59 -0.72 4.00
CA PHE A 76 -2.91 0.41 4.86
C PHE A 76 -3.98 0.11 5.91
N VAL A 77 -4.74 -0.98 5.76
CA VAL A 77 -5.81 -1.37 6.69
C VAL A 77 -5.38 -2.67 7.36
N GLN A 78 -5.12 -2.64 8.67
CA GLN A 78 -4.68 -3.81 9.47
C GLN A 78 -3.45 -4.60 8.96
N GLY A 79 -2.77 -4.14 7.90
CA GLY A 79 -1.60 -4.75 7.28
C GLY A 79 -1.95 -5.54 6.02
N CYS A 80 -0.94 -5.96 5.26
CA CYS A 80 -1.14 -6.70 4.01
C CYS A 80 -1.62 -8.13 4.31
N ASP A 81 -2.93 -8.32 4.42
CA ASP A 81 -3.53 -9.56 4.90
C ASP A 81 -4.72 -10.01 4.02
N GLY A 82 -4.92 -9.38 2.87
CA GLY A 82 -6.01 -9.68 1.94
C GLY A 82 -7.41 -9.36 2.50
N SER A 83 -7.53 -8.64 3.62
CA SER A 83 -8.82 -8.26 4.22
C SER A 83 -9.69 -7.44 3.28
N VAL A 84 -9.06 -6.58 2.46
CA VAL A 84 -9.73 -5.77 1.44
C VAL A 84 -10.49 -6.61 0.39
N LEU A 85 -10.12 -7.88 0.24
CA LEU A 85 -10.71 -8.79 -0.74
C LEU A 85 -12.00 -9.45 -0.25
N LEU A 86 -12.25 -9.46 1.07
CA LEU A 86 -13.44 -10.08 1.66
C LEU A 86 -14.71 -9.35 1.20
N ASP A 87 -15.70 -10.14 0.78
CA ASP A 87 -17.05 -9.65 0.51
C ASP A 87 -17.88 -9.58 1.80
N ASP A 88 -18.97 -8.81 1.75
CA ASP A 88 -19.92 -8.70 2.84
C ASP A 88 -20.51 -10.08 3.20
N THR A 89 -20.71 -10.31 4.50
CA THR A 89 -21.42 -11.47 5.04
C THR A 89 -22.56 -10.99 5.94
N ALA A 90 -23.40 -11.91 6.41
CA ALA A 90 -24.48 -11.58 7.34
C ALA A 90 -24.00 -10.95 8.66
N THR A 91 -22.72 -11.12 9.02
CA THR A 91 -22.14 -10.69 10.30
C THR A 91 -20.95 -9.75 10.18
N MET A 92 -20.53 -9.41 8.96
CA MET A 92 -19.34 -8.59 8.71
C MET A 92 -19.52 -7.79 7.43
N ILE A 93 -19.27 -6.48 7.49
CA ILE A 93 -19.21 -5.61 6.33
C ILE A 93 -17.74 -5.56 5.87
N GLY A 94 -17.51 -5.85 4.60
CA GLY A 94 -16.21 -5.81 3.98
C GLY A 94 -15.72 -4.38 3.73
N GLU A 95 -14.40 -4.24 3.58
CA GLU A 95 -13.77 -2.94 3.34
C GLU A 95 -14.12 -2.33 1.99
N LYS A 96 -14.69 -3.12 1.06
CA LYS A 96 -15.17 -2.62 -0.24
C LYS A 96 -16.26 -1.54 -0.09
N GLN A 97 -16.92 -1.48 1.06
CA GLN A 97 -17.91 -0.46 1.39
C GLN A 97 -17.32 0.83 1.99
N ALA A 98 -16.01 0.89 2.24
CA ALA A 98 -15.36 2.10 2.74
C ALA A 98 -15.45 3.24 1.72
N ASP A 99 -15.47 4.49 2.18
CA ASP A 99 -15.72 5.67 1.35
C ASP A 99 -14.72 5.78 0.18
N GLN A 100 -13.46 5.44 0.44
CA GLN A 100 -12.36 5.46 -0.52
C GLN A 100 -12.38 4.26 -1.50
N ASN A 101 -13.15 3.21 -1.17
CA ASN A 101 -13.22 1.94 -1.89
C ASN A 101 -14.49 1.81 -2.73
N VAL A 102 -15.64 2.22 -2.18
CA VAL A 102 -16.94 2.06 -2.83
C VAL A 102 -16.99 2.86 -4.13
N ASN A 103 -17.44 2.19 -5.21
CA ASN A 103 -17.45 2.72 -6.58
C ASN A 103 -16.08 3.21 -7.09
N SER A 104 -14.97 2.79 -6.46
CA SER A 104 -13.63 3.33 -6.68
C SER A 104 -12.58 2.24 -6.87
N LEU A 105 -12.41 1.37 -5.88
CA LEU A 105 -11.46 0.26 -5.89
C LEU A 105 -11.98 -0.86 -6.81
N LYS A 106 -11.11 -1.37 -7.69
CA LYS A 106 -11.45 -2.36 -8.73
C LYS A 106 -10.27 -3.34 -8.90
N GLY A 107 -10.44 -4.35 -9.74
CA GLY A 107 -9.41 -5.37 -10.02
C GLY A 107 -9.62 -6.68 -9.28
N PHE A 108 -10.69 -6.81 -8.49
CA PHE A 108 -11.01 -8.03 -7.75
C PHE A 108 -11.17 -9.26 -8.67
N GLU A 109 -11.68 -9.08 -9.88
CA GLU A 109 -11.87 -10.16 -10.85
C GLU A 109 -10.53 -10.67 -11.40
N VAL A 110 -9.52 -9.79 -11.50
CA VAL A 110 -8.15 -10.19 -11.87
C VAL A 110 -7.55 -11.04 -10.75
N VAL A 111 -7.77 -10.65 -9.50
CA VAL A 111 -7.35 -11.42 -8.31
C VAL A 111 -8.01 -12.79 -8.28
N ASP A 112 -9.32 -12.85 -8.50
CA ASP A 112 -10.07 -14.13 -8.52
C ASP A 112 -9.51 -15.07 -9.59
N LYS A 113 -9.24 -14.54 -10.80
CA LYS A 113 -8.69 -15.31 -11.92
C LYS A 113 -7.30 -15.85 -11.61
N ILE A 114 -6.41 -15.01 -11.08
CA ILE A 114 -5.06 -15.44 -10.66
C ILE A 114 -5.18 -16.52 -9.59
N LYS A 115 -6.07 -16.31 -8.61
CA LYS A 115 -6.25 -17.25 -7.51
C LYS A 115 -6.75 -18.61 -8.00
N GLU A 116 -7.69 -18.64 -8.94
CA GLU A 116 -8.16 -19.87 -9.57
C GLU A 116 -7.01 -20.65 -10.22
N LYS A 117 -6.11 -19.97 -10.95
CA LYS A 117 -4.94 -20.62 -11.55
C LYS A 117 -3.97 -21.16 -10.51
N LEU A 118 -3.71 -20.39 -9.46
CA LEU A 118 -2.83 -20.83 -8.37
C LEU A 118 -3.42 -22.02 -7.61
N GLU A 119 -4.73 -22.03 -7.34
CA GLU A 119 -5.37 -23.18 -6.68
C GLU A 119 -5.41 -24.43 -7.56
N ALA A 120 -5.47 -24.27 -8.89
CA ALA A 120 -5.36 -25.40 -9.82
C ALA A 120 -3.94 -26.00 -9.86
N GLU A 121 -2.91 -25.17 -9.67
CA GLU A 121 -1.51 -25.58 -9.75
C GLU A 121 -0.93 -26.06 -8.41
N CYS A 122 -1.23 -25.33 -7.32
CA CYS A 122 -0.75 -25.61 -5.97
C CYS A 122 -1.85 -25.36 -4.92
N PRO A 123 -2.82 -26.30 -4.81
CA PRO A 123 -4.01 -26.11 -3.98
C PRO A 123 -3.69 -25.74 -2.53
N GLY A 124 -4.38 -24.74 -1.99
CA GLY A 124 -4.28 -24.31 -0.59
C GLY A 124 -2.89 -23.84 -0.15
N THR A 125 -2.04 -23.41 -1.09
CA THR A 125 -0.64 -23.05 -0.80
C THR A 125 -0.40 -21.54 -0.76
N VAL A 126 -0.84 -20.80 -1.78
CA VAL A 126 -0.52 -19.36 -1.92
C VAL A 126 -1.64 -18.51 -1.33
N SER A 127 -1.34 -17.61 -0.39
CA SER A 127 -2.36 -16.71 0.19
C SER A 127 -2.82 -15.65 -0.82
N CYS A 128 -4.01 -15.09 -0.61
CA CYS A 128 -4.48 -13.97 -1.41
C CYS A 128 -3.67 -12.69 -1.14
N ALA A 129 -3.19 -12.51 0.10
CA ALA A 129 -2.29 -11.42 0.46
C ALA A 129 -0.97 -11.46 -0.33
N ASP A 130 -0.34 -12.63 -0.46
CA ASP A 130 0.88 -12.75 -1.27
C ASP A 130 0.60 -12.64 -2.77
N LEU A 131 -0.52 -13.19 -3.24
CA LEU A 131 -0.99 -13.00 -4.62
C LEU A 131 -1.05 -11.50 -4.96
N LEU A 132 -1.68 -10.69 -4.10
CA LEU A 132 -1.78 -9.24 -4.31
C LEU A 132 -0.42 -8.56 -4.38
N ALA A 133 0.50 -8.90 -3.47
CA ALA A 133 1.82 -8.29 -3.43
C ALA A 133 2.64 -8.60 -4.70
N ILE A 134 2.61 -9.86 -5.15
CA ILE A 134 3.26 -10.31 -6.39
C ILE A 134 2.62 -9.61 -7.61
N ALA A 135 1.29 -9.58 -7.68
CA ALA A 135 0.55 -8.97 -8.78
C ALA A 135 0.79 -7.45 -8.87
N ALA A 136 0.91 -6.75 -7.74
CA ALA A 136 1.22 -5.32 -7.71
C ALA A 136 2.62 -5.00 -8.26
N ARG A 137 3.62 -5.84 -7.96
CA ARG A 137 4.95 -5.74 -8.59
C ARG A 137 4.86 -5.96 -10.10
N ASP A 138 4.22 -7.04 -10.53
CA ASP A 138 4.13 -7.34 -11.95
C ASP A 138 3.36 -6.27 -12.73
N ALA A 139 2.30 -5.72 -12.14
CA ALA A 139 1.58 -4.58 -12.67
C ALA A 139 2.53 -3.42 -12.99
N VAL A 140 3.37 -2.99 -12.05
CA VAL A 140 4.30 -1.86 -12.23
C VAL A 140 5.35 -2.17 -13.31
N VAL A 141 5.96 -3.35 -13.27
CA VAL A 141 6.98 -3.76 -14.24
C VAL A 141 6.40 -3.81 -15.66
N LEU A 142 5.15 -4.25 -15.82
CA LEU A 142 4.49 -4.36 -17.14
C LEU A 142 4.26 -3.01 -17.83
N VAL A 143 4.21 -1.92 -17.07
CA VAL A 143 4.02 -0.56 -17.59
C VAL A 143 5.30 0.27 -17.52
N GLY A 144 6.47 -0.38 -17.38
CA GLY A 144 7.79 0.26 -17.49
C GLY A 144 8.41 0.73 -16.18
N GLY A 145 7.76 0.45 -15.04
CA GLY A 145 8.28 0.79 -13.72
C GLY A 145 9.36 -0.18 -13.23
N PRO A 146 9.89 0.05 -12.01
CA PRO A 146 10.98 -0.75 -11.48
C PRO A 146 10.52 -2.15 -11.03
N TYR A 147 11.49 -3.06 -10.96
CA TYR A 147 11.35 -4.36 -10.34
C TYR A 147 11.84 -4.32 -8.88
N TRP A 148 11.18 -5.06 -8.00
CA TRP A 148 11.67 -5.36 -6.66
C TRP A 148 11.34 -6.80 -6.28
N ASP A 149 12.15 -7.38 -5.41
CA ASP A 149 11.84 -8.69 -4.83
C ASP A 149 10.70 -8.55 -3.82
N VAL A 150 9.73 -9.46 -3.86
CA VAL A 150 8.56 -9.45 -2.97
C VAL A 150 8.76 -10.52 -1.90
N PRO A 151 9.09 -10.15 -0.64
CA PRO A 151 9.02 -11.09 0.47
C PRO A 151 7.60 -11.64 0.58
N VAL A 152 7.46 -12.97 0.62
CA VAL A 152 6.18 -13.67 0.67
C VAL A 152 6.09 -14.57 1.91
N GLY A 153 4.91 -15.11 2.16
CA GLY A 153 4.55 -15.89 3.33
C GLY A 153 3.44 -15.27 4.18
N ARG A 154 2.75 -14.23 3.68
CA ARG A 154 1.59 -13.59 4.32
C ARG A 154 0.46 -14.60 4.48
N LEU A 155 -0.32 -14.45 5.53
CA LEU A 155 -1.56 -15.20 5.71
C LEU A 155 -2.76 -14.27 5.51
N ASP A 156 -3.85 -14.85 5.04
CA ASP A 156 -5.09 -14.15 4.80
C ASP A 156 -5.88 -13.94 6.09
N SER A 157 -6.37 -12.72 6.29
CA SER A 157 -7.23 -12.38 7.40
C SER A 157 -8.59 -13.08 7.32
N LYS A 158 -9.15 -13.33 8.50
CA LYS A 158 -10.50 -13.86 8.67
C LYS A 158 -11.53 -12.76 8.92
N LYS A 159 -11.10 -11.50 8.90
CA LYS A 159 -11.93 -10.32 9.16
C LYS A 159 -11.54 -9.17 8.26
N ALA A 160 -12.53 -8.36 7.91
CA ALA A 160 -12.35 -7.05 7.31
C ALA A 160 -12.74 -5.98 8.32
N SER A 161 -12.23 -4.76 8.14
CA SER A 161 -12.53 -3.63 9.02
C SER A 161 -12.90 -2.37 8.23
N LEU A 162 -14.21 -2.18 8.02
CA LEU A 162 -14.76 -0.97 7.41
C LEU A 162 -14.31 0.30 8.14
N ASP A 163 -14.32 0.28 9.47
CA ASP A 163 -13.95 1.44 10.28
C ASP A 163 -12.47 1.78 10.13
N LEU A 164 -11.57 0.78 10.13
CA LEU A 164 -10.15 1.03 9.88
C LEU A 164 -9.93 1.51 8.44
N ALA A 165 -10.62 0.95 7.45
CA ALA A 165 -10.50 1.43 6.07
C ALA A 165 -10.89 2.90 5.92
N ASN A 166 -12.03 3.31 6.49
CA ASN A 166 -12.46 4.71 6.46
C ASN A 166 -11.49 5.64 7.21
N ASN A 167 -10.92 5.17 8.32
CA ASN A 167 -10.04 5.96 9.16
C ASN A 167 -8.61 6.05 8.63
N ASP A 168 -8.05 4.97 8.10
CA ASP A 168 -6.61 4.83 7.84
C ASP A 168 -6.25 5.24 6.42
N ILE A 169 -7.09 4.93 5.43
CA ILE A 169 -6.81 5.21 4.02
C ILE A 169 -6.79 6.74 3.79
N PRO A 170 -5.69 7.31 3.26
CA PRO A 170 -5.61 8.73 2.95
C PRO A 170 -6.65 9.17 1.91
N THR A 171 -7.16 10.40 2.04
CA THR A 171 -8.11 11.00 1.08
C THR A 171 -7.46 12.06 0.22
N ALA A 172 -7.99 12.32 -0.98
CA ALA A 172 -7.45 13.30 -1.93
C ALA A 172 -7.43 14.75 -1.43
N GLN A 173 -8.19 15.07 -0.38
CA GLN A 173 -8.35 16.41 0.21
C GLN A 173 -7.56 16.61 1.50
N GLN A 174 -6.84 15.59 1.99
CA GLN A 174 -6.04 15.71 3.20
C GLN A 174 -4.74 16.47 2.91
N GLY A 175 -4.43 17.44 3.77
CA GLY A 175 -3.18 18.21 3.67
C GLY A 175 -1.95 17.40 4.07
N LEU A 176 -0.78 17.89 3.67
CA LEU A 176 0.50 17.18 3.76
C LEU A 176 0.83 16.60 5.15
N VAL A 177 0.57 17.37 6.22
CA VAL A 177 0.89 16.94 7.60
C VAL A 177 0.09 15.70 7.99
N THR A 178 -1.19 15.65 7.61
CA THR A 178 -2.05 14.49 7.87
C THR A 178 -1.59 13.28 7.05
N LEU A 179 -1.19 13.49 5.78
CA LEU A 179 -0.66 12.41 4.95
C LEU A 179 0.62 11.81 5.55
N ILE A 180 1.57 12.66 5.95
CA ILE A 180 2.81 12.21 6.60
C ILE A 180 2.50 11.43 7.88
N SER A 181 1.57 11.90 8.72
CA SER A 181 1.19 11.20 9.96
C SER A 181 0.64 9.79 9.68
N LYS A 182 -0.25 9.67 8.69
CA LYS A 182 -0.86 8.38 8.33
C LYS A 182 0.17 7.38 7.81
N PHE A 183 1.11 7.83 6.97
CA PHE A 183 2.20 6.96 6.51
C PHE A 183 3.12 6.57 7.67
N TRP A 184 3.43 7.52 8.56
CA TRP A 184 4.29 7.28 9.71
C TRP A 184 3.68 6.26 10.69
N GLU A 185 2.36 6.28 10.90
CA GLU A 185 1.63 5.27 11.68
C GLU A 185 1.72 3.85 11.08
N LYS A 186 2.01 3.75 9.78
CA LYS A 186 2.29 2.50 9.07
C LYS A 186 3.79 2.17 8.99
N GLY A 187 4.63 2.93 9.68
CA GLY A 187 6.09 2.75 9.67
C GLY A 187 6.78 3.25 8.39
N LEU A 188 6.10 4.09 7.61
CA LEU A 188 6.61 4.67 6.37
C LEU A 188 6.94 6.15 6.60
N ASP A 189 8.16 6.57 6.28
CA ASP A 189 8.56 7.97 6.46
C ASP A 189 8.07 8.88 5.31
N ALA A 190 8.38 10.18 5.40
CA ALA A 190 7.97 11.13 4.36
C ALA A 190 8.63 10.85 2.99
N THR A 191 9.81 10.24 2.95
CA THR A 191 10.48 9.83 1.70
C THR A 191 9.74 8.65 1.09
N ASP A 192 9.33 7.68 1.92
CA ASP A 192 8.49 6.57 1.50
C ASP A 192 7.15 7.05 0.96
N MET A 193 6.51 8.00 1.65
CA MET A 193 5.27 8.62 1.19
C MET A 193 5.42 9.24 -0.19
N VAL A 194 6.40 10.13 -0.41
CA VAL A 194 6.57 10.81 -1.70
C VAL A 194 6.86 9.81 -2.82
N ALA A 195 7.63 8.76 -2.55
CA ALA A 195 7.89 7.70 -3.52
C ALA A 195 6.61 6.94 -3.86
N LEU A 196 5.88 6.44 -2.86
CA LEU A 196 4.66 5.64 -3.07
C LEU A 196 3.55 6.45 -3.75
N VAL A 197 3.37 7.72 -3.40
CA VAL A 197 2.42 8.62 -4.10
C VAL A 197 2.86 8.86 -5.55
N GLY A 198 4.14 8.71 -5.88
CA GLY A 198 4.64 8.67 -7.25
C GLY A 198 3.96 7.63 -8.15
N SER A 199 3.31 6.62 -7.58
CA SER A 199 2.45 5.68 -8.34
C SER A 199 1.30 6.34 -9.10
N HIS A 200 0.92 7.57 -8.73
CA HIS A 200 -0.03 8.39 -9.48
C HIS A 200 0.47 8.82 -10.87
N THR A 201 1.68 8.43 -11.28
CA THR A 201 2.13 8.45 -12.70
C THR A 201 1.22 7.62 -13.62
N ILE A 202 0.51 6.61 -13.10
CA ILE A 202 -0.46 5.81 -13.86
C ILE A 202 -1.86 5.88 -13.27
N GLY A 203 -2.87 5.57 -14.09
CA GLY A 203 -4.25 5.41 -13.65
C GLY A 203 -5.07 6.69 -13.68
N PHE A 204 -6.20 6.68 -12.97
CA PHE A 204 -7.27 7.67 -13.13
C PHE A 204 -7.93 7.98 -11.79
N ALA A 205 -8.33 9.23 -11.60
CA ALA A 205 -9.20 9.65 -10.51
C ALA A 205 -10.59 10.02 -11.03
N ARG A 206 -11.59 9.80 -10.17
CA ARG A 206 -12.95 10.32 -10.35
C ARG A 206 -13.03 11.79 -9.98
N CYS A 207 -13.94 12.51 -10.62
CA CYS A 207 -14.31 13.89 -10.35
C CYS A 207 -14.52 14.20 -8.87
N ALA A 208 -15.18 13.29 -8.14
CA ALA A 208 -15.37 13.38 -6.69
C ALA A 208 -14.08 13.65 -5.90
N ASN A 209 -12.91 13.30 -6.43
CA ASN A 209 -11.62 13.45 -5.76
C ASN A 209 -10.82 14.70 -6.16
N PHE A 210 -11.14 15.35 -7.29
CA PHE A 210 -10.36 16.49 -7.79
C PHE A 210 -11.17 17.75 -8.09
N ARG A 211 -12.51 17.69 -8.00
CA ARG A 211 -13.40 18.83 -8.26
C ARG A 211 -13.04 20.04 -7.40
N ASP A 212 -12.88 19.84 -6.10
CA ASP A 212 -12.57 20.93 -5.15
C ASP A 212 -11.30 21.67 -5.56
N ARG A 213 -10.31 20.95 -6.09
CA ARG A 213 -9.06 21.53 -6.56
C ARG A 213 -9.24 22.35 -7.84
N ILE A 214 -9.87 21.79 -8.87
CA ILE A 214 -10.03 22.48 -10.17
C ILE A 214 -10.96 23.71 -10.08
N TYR A 215 -11.85 23.77 -9.09
CA TYR A 215 -12.66 24.96 -8.79
C TYR A 215 -12.10 25.79 -7.62
N GLY A 216 -10.99 25.38 -7.03
CA GLY A 216 -10.32 26.01 -5.89
C GLY A 216 -8.94 26.56 -6.25
N ASP A 217 -7.90 25.90 -5.78
CA ASP A 217 -6.51 26.41 -5.76
C ASP A 217 -5.66 26.05 -6.99
N PHE A 218 -6.22 25.37 -8.00
CA PHE A 218 -5.50 25.00 -9.23
C PHE A 218 -4.84 26.21 -9.92
N GLU A 219 -5.59 27.31 -10.12
CA GLU A 219 -5.07 28.50 -10.82
C GLU A 219 -3.94 29.18 -10.04
N MET A 220 -4.05 29.17 -8.70
CA MET A 220 -3.04 29.74 -7.81
C MET A 220 -1.75 28.91 -7.83
N THR A 221 -1.85 27.58 -7.71
CA THR A 221 -0.70 26.67 -7.70
C THR A 221 0.05 26.65 -9.04
N THR A 222 -0.67 26.84 -10.15
CA THR A 222 -0.09 26.96 -11.51
C THR A 222 0.36 28.38 -11.87
N LYS A 223 0.25 29.33 -10.94
CA LYS A 223 0.62 30.76 -11.14
C LYS A 223 -0.06 31.39 -12.36
N ASN A 224 -1.28 30.98 -12.68
CA ASN A 224 -2.05 31.45 -13.84
C ASN A 224 -1.33 31.25 -15.20
N SER A 225 -0.57 30.17 -15.34
CA SER A 225 0.07 29.80 -16.61
C SER A 225 -0.98 29.60 -17.72
N PRO A 226 -0.80 30.20 -18.93
CA PRO A 226 -1.74 30.00 -20.05
C PRO A 226 -1.88 28.54 -20.51
N VAL A 227 -0.80 27.76 -20.38
CA VAL A 227 -0.81 26.32 -20.71
C VAL A 227 -1.71 25.59 -19.71
N SER A 228 -1.53 25.86 -18.42
CA SER A 228 -2.30 25.26 -17.34
C SER A 228 -3.77 25.71 -17.36
N ALA A 229 -4.07 26.92 -17.82
CA ALA A 229 -5.45 27.39 -18.04
C ALA A 229 -6.18 26.55 -19.11
N THR A 230 -5.48 26.13 -20.17
CA THR A 230 -6.03 25.24 -21.19
C THR A 230 -6.29 23.84 -20.61
N TYR A 231 -5.37 23.33 -19.79
CA TYR A 231 -5.56 22.05 -19.11
C TYR A 231 -6.73 22.11 -18.13
N LEU A 232 -6.84 23.17 -17.33
CA LEU A 232 -7.93 23.40 -16.40
C LEU A 232 -9.29 23.47 -17.10
N SER A 233 -9.38 24.12 -18.27
CA SER A 233 -10.61 24.14 -19.07
C SER A 233 -11.06 22.72 -19.44
N LYS A 234 -10.13 21.87 -19.89
CA LYS A 234 -10.43 20.46 -20.21
C LYS A 234 -10.89 19.68 -18.98
N LEU A 235 -10.24 19.89 -17.83
CA LEU A 235 -10.66 19.26 -16.58
C LEU A 235 -12.08 19.70 -16.17
N LYS A 236 -12.44 20.97 -16.35
CA LYS A 236 -13.80 21.48 -16.06
C LYS A 236 -14.85 21.01 -17.06
N GLU A 237 -14.48 20.74 -18.31
CA GLU A 237 -15.36 20.09 -19.30
C GLU A 237 -15.68 18.65 -18.91
N ILE A 238 -14.67 17.89 -18.47
CA ILE A 238 -14.83 16.53 -17.94
C ILE A 238 -15.59 16.57 -16.61
N CYS A 239 -15.34 17.58 -15.79
CA CYS A 239 -15.78 17.70 -14.42
C CYS A 239 -16.56 19.00 -14.19
N PRO A 240 -17.87 19.02 -14.53
CA PRO A 240 -18.73 20.15 -14.25
C PRO A 240 -18.77 20.49 -12.75
N LEU A 241 -19.12 21.74 -12.45
CA LEU A 241 -19.23 22.24 -11.08
C LEU A 241 -20.21 21.39 -10.26
N ASP A 242 -21.30 20.95 -10.89
CA ASP A 242 -22.32 20.10 -10.28
C ASP A 242 -22.55 18.84 -11.13
N GLY A 243 -22.62 17.68 -10.47
CA GLY A 243 -22.81 16.38 -11.10
C GLY A 243 -21.55 15.79 -11.74
N GLY A 244 -21.71 14.65 -12.42
CA GLY A 244 -20.60 13.97 -13.10
C GLY A 244 -19.54 13.39 -12.17
N ASP A 245 -19.88 13.06 -10.92
CA ASP A 245 -18.92 12.57 -9.91
C ASP A 245 -18.09 11.36 -10.34
N ASP A 246 -18.66 10.51 -11.19
CA ASP A 246 -18.01 9.32 -11.72
C ASP A 246 -17.20 9.56 -13.00
N ASN A 247 -17.23 10.77 -13.57
CA ASN A 247 -16.34 11.11 -14.68
C ASN A 247 -14.88 11.01 -14.23
N ILE A 248 -14.01 10.52 -15.11
CA ILE A 248 -12.61 10.25 -14.77
C ILE A 248 -11.66 11.11 -15.58
N SER A 249 -10.53 11.46 -14.96
CA SER A 249 -9.36 12.03 -15.62
C SER A 249 -8.12 11.21 -15.25
N ALA A 250 -7.15 11.16 -16.17
CA ALA A 250 -5.86 10.53 -15.89
C ALA A 250 -5.15 11.27 -14.75
N MET A 251 -4.49 10.51 -13.87
CA MET A 251 -3.69 11.06 -12.76
C MET A 251 -2.47 11.82 -13.29
N ASP A 252 -1.82 11.25 -14.30
CA ASP A 252 -0.81 11.91 -15.13
C ASP A 252 -1.36 12.15 -16.54
N SER A 253 -1.45 13.42 -16.94
CA SER A 253 -1.98 13.81 -18.25
C SER A 253 -0.98 13.62 -19.40
N HIS A 254 0.30 13.41 -19.10
CA HIS A 254 1.37 13.21 -20.08
C HIS A 254 1.53 11.74 -20.45
N THR A 255 1.62 10.86 -19.45
CA THR A 255 1.99 9.44 -19.63
C THR A 255 1.11 8.48 -18.81
N SER A 256 -0.21 8.69 -18.79
CA SER A 256 -1.22 7.96 -18.00
C SER A 256 -1.16 6.41 -17.90
N SER A 257 -0.42 5.73 -18.78
CA SER A 257 -0.27 4.26 -18.84
C SER A 257 1.19 3.80 -18.79
N THR A 258 2.14 4.71 -18.52
CA THR A 258 3.56 4.40 -18.37
C THR A 258 3.98 4.82 -16.97
N PHE A 259 4.63 3.91 -16.25
CA PHE A 259 5.15 4.22 -14.94
C PHE A 259 6.52 4.90 -15.07
N ASP A 260 6.54 6.21 -14.91
CA ASP A 260 7.73 7.05 -15.04
C ASP A 260 7.75 8.16 -13.97
N ASN A 261 8.62 9.16 -14.14
CA ASN A 261 8.76 10.27 -13.21
C ASN A 261 8.10 11.58 -13.70
N ALA A 262 7.33 11.57 -14.81
CA ALA A 262 6.64 12.75 -15.35
C ALA A 262 5.60 13.32 -14.36
N TYR A 263 5.06 12.45 -13.50
CA TYR A 263 4.24 12.84 -12.36
C TYR A 263 4.88 13.95 -11.52
N PHE A 264 6.18 13.86 -11.22
CA PHE A 264 6.87 14.88 -10.40
C PHE A 264 7.04 16.21 -11.13
N GLU A 265 7.21 16.18 -12.46
CA GLU A 265 7.21 17.41 -13.28
C GLU A 265 5.86 18.12 -13.19
N THR A 266 4.76 17.35 -13.23
CA THR A 266 3.40 17.86 -13.09
C THR A 266 3.22 18.60 -11.76
N LEU A 267 3.75 18.06 -10.65
CA LEU A 267 3.71 18.74 -9.35
C LEU A 267 4.51 20.04 -9.34
N ILE A 268 5.71 20.03 -9.94
CA ILE A 268 6.59 21.20 -10.04
C ILE A 268 5.92 22.34 -10.82
N LYS A 269 5.15 22.00 -11.86
CA LYS A 269 4.34 22.94 -12.65
C LYS A 269 3.09 23.44 -11.92
N GLY A 270 2.75 22.85 -10.77
CA GLY A 270 1.53 23.18 -10.02
C GLY A 270 0.28 22.47 -10.58
N GLU A 271 0.45 21.46 -11.43
CA GLU A 271 -0.63 20.86 -12.22
C GLU A 271 -1.15 19.53 -11.65
N GLY A 272 -0.68 19.08 -10.47
CA GLY A 272 -1.02 17.78 -9.90
C GLY A 272 -2.52 17.59 -9.68
N LEU A 273 -3.12 16.52 -10.17
CA LEU A 273 -4.59 16.41 -10.26
C LEU A 273 -5.30 16.52 -8.90
N LEU A 274 -4.81 15.81 -7.88
CA LEU A 274 -5.39 15.82 -6.53
C LEU A 274 -4.77 16.93 -5.68
N ASN A 275 -5.52 17.41 -4.66
CA ASN A 275 -4.97 18.37 -3.71
C ASN A 275 -3.85 17.74 -2.87
N SER A 276 -4.04 16.50 -2.39
CA SER A 276 -3.02 15.70 -1.68
C SER A 276 -1.70 15.61 -2.44
N ASP A 277 -1.75 15.48 -3.75
CA ASP A 277 -0.58 15.35 -4.62
C ASP A 277 0.17 16.68 -4.68
N GLN A 278 -0.57 17.75 -4.97
CA GLN A 278 0.01 19.08 -5.12
C GLN A 278 0.62 19.61 -3.82
N GLU A 279 0.01 19.28 -2.67
CA GLU A 279 0.50 19.62 -1.34
C GLU A 279 1.93 19.13 -1.08
N MET A 280 2.36 18.00 -1.65
CA MET A 280 3.74 17.51 -1.49
C MET A 280 4.79 18.49 -2.00
N TRP A 281 4.42 19.34 -2.98
CA TRP A 281 5.29 20.35 -3.57
C TRP A 281 4.99 21.76 -3.07
N SER A 282 3.72 22.15 -2.95
CA SER A 282 3.35 23.56 -2.69
C SER A 282 3.15 23.90 -1.21
N SER A 283 3.08 22.92 -0.32
CA SER A 283 2.80 23.17 1.09
C SER A 283 3.97 23.87 1.78
N ILE A 284 3.68 24.88 2.61
CA ILE A 284 4.69 25.60 3.42
C ILE A 284 5.35 24.65 4.44
N ALA A 285 4.63 23.62 4.88
CA ALA A 285 5.15 22.58 5.77
C ALA A 285 6.04 21.55 5.04
N GLY A 286 6.10 21.59 3.71
CA GLY A 286 6.66 20.54 2.85
C GLY A 286 8.07 20.77 2.35
N TYR A 287 8.92 21.57 3.02
CA TYR A 287 10.27 21.83 2.51
C TYR A 287 11.06 20.55 2.19
N SER A 288 10.94 19.51 3.01
CA SER A 288 11.59 18.21 2.76
C SER A 288 10.93 17.43 1.62
N THR A 289 9.60 17.44 1.51
CA THR A 289 8.88 16.70 0.44
C THR A 289 9.07 17.36 -0.92
N ALA A 290 9.10 18.69 -0.98
CA ALA A 290 9.40 19.44 -2.20
C ALA A 290 10.83 19.15 -2.69
N ASP A 291 11.84 19.11 -1.80
CA ASP A 291 13.19 18.70 -2.17
C ASP A 291 13.24 17.27 -2.74
N THR A 292 12.51 16.34 -2.15
CA THR A 292 12.38 14.96 -2.66
C THR A 292 11.70 14.91 -4.04
N VAL A 293 10.62 15.68 -4.25
CA VAL A 293 9.95 15.80 -5.56
C VAL A 293 10.93 16.30 -6.64
N ASN A 294 11.74 17.33 -6.35
CA ASN A 294 12.77 17.80 -7.29
C ASN A 294 13.78 16.71 -7.64
N LYS A 295 14.22 15.95 -6.63
CA LYS A 295 15.20 14.88 -6.82
C LYS A 295 14.65 13.77 -7.72
N TYR A 296 13.41 13.34 -7.51
CA TYR A 296 12.77 12.32 -8.33
C TYR A 296 12.49 12.78 -9.76
N TRP A 297 12.16 14.05 -9.96
CA TRP A 297 12.09 14.63 -11.30
C TRP A 297 13.46 14.65 -11.98
N ALA A 298 14.52 15.06 -11.28
CA ALA A 298 15.85 15.18 -11.84
C ALA A 298 16.53 13.82 -12.10
N ASP A 299 16.19 12.80 -11.34
CA ASP A 299 16.80 11.47 -11.37
C ASP A 299 15.72 10.37 -11.31
N PRO A 300 15.28 9.86 -12.48
CA PRO A 300 14.31 8.77 -12.56
C PRO A 300 14.79 7.48 -11.88
N GLU A 301 16.11 7.20 -11.89
CA GLU A 301 16.67 5.99 -11.27
C GLU A 301 16.58 6.07 -9.75
N LEU A 302 16.80 7.26 -9.17
CA LEU A 302 16.61 7.51 -7.75
C LEU A 302 15.15 7.30 -7.33
N PHE A 303 14.19 7.80 -8.12
CA PHE A 303 12.77 7.56 -7.89
C PHE A 303 12.46 6.06 -7.90
N PHE A 304 12.87 5.35 -8.95
CA PHE A 304 12.62 3.93 -9.12
C PHE A 304 13.23 3.07 -8.01
N LYS A 305 14.45 3.41 -7.56
CA LYS A 305 15.08 2.76 -6.43
C LYS A 305 14.27 2.98 -5.15
N GLN A 306 13.91 4.23 -4.84
CA GLN A 306 13.15 4.50 -3.63
C GLN A 306 11.75 3.88 -3.69
N PHE A 307 11.07 3.93 -4.84
CA PHE A 307 9.77 3.30 -5.03
C PHE A 307 9.83 1.80 -4.71
N SER A 308 10.85 1.10 -5.21
CA SER A 308 11.11 -0.31 -4.93
C SER A 308 11.31 -0.56 -3.43
N ASP A 309 12.19 0.22 -2.79
CA ASP A 309 12.48 0.11 -1.36
C ASP A 309 11.21 0.36 -0.50
N SER A 310 10.40 1.35 -0.87
CA SER A 310 9.17 1.71 -0.17
C SER A 310 8.02 0.72 -0.42
N MET A 311 7.93 0.11 -1.60
CA MET A 311 6.99 -0.98 -1.87
C MET A 311 7.31 -2.22 -1.02
N VAL A 312 8.60 -2.55 -0.85
CA VAL A 312 9.02 -3.64 0.07
C VAL A 312 8.66 -3.30 1.52
N LYS A 313 8.94 -2.07 1.98
CA LYS A 313 8.55 -1.64 3.34
C LYS A 313 7.04 -1.72 3.56
N MET A 314 6.25 -1.19 2.63
CA MET A 314 4.78 -1.23 2.70
C MET A 314 4.27 -2.67 2.70
N GLY A 315 4.80 -3.53 1.82
CA GLY A 315 4.47 -4.95 1.77
C GLY A 315 4.80 -5.69 3.08
N ASN A 316 5.75 -5.19 3.88
CA ASN A 316 6.15 -5.81 5.15
C ASN A 316 5.26 -5.39 6.35
N ILE A 317 4.25 -4.54 6.13
CA ILE A 317 3.24 -4.25 7.15
C ILE A 317 2.39 -5.51 7.31
N THR A 318 2.53 -6.20 8.44
CA THR A 318 1.88 -7.50 8.68
C THR A 318 0.78 -7.39 9.74
N ASN A 319 -0.31 -8.15 9.55
CA ASN A 319 -1.29 -8.37 10.59
C ASN A 319 -0.76 -9.42 11.59
N LEU A 320 -0.82 -9.11 12.89
CA LEU A 320 -0.33 -9.98 13.96
C LEU A 320 -1.39 -10.98 14.47
N GLU A 321 -2.65 -10.86 14.05
CA GLU A 321 -3.75 -11.73 14.51
C GLU A 321 -3.74 -13.15 13.87
N GLY A 322 -2.73 -13.45 13.06
CA GLY A 322 -2.65 -14.71 12.30
C GLY A 322 -3.64 -14.75 11.14
N GLY A 323 -3.76 -15.90 10.48
CA GLY A 323 -4.62 -16.01 9.30
C GLY A 323 -4.72 -17.44 8.75
N GLU A 324 -5.14 -17.54 7.50
CA GLU A 324 -5.22 -18.80 6.75
C GLU A 324 -4.73 -18.63 5.31
N VAL A 325 -4.68 -19.72 4.55
CA VAL A 325 -4.59 -19.63 3.09
C VAL A 325 -5.99 -19.83 2.53
N ARG A 326 -6.65 -18.75 2.10
CA ARG A 326 -8.00 -18.82 1.54
C ARG A 326 -7.96 -19.50 0.19
N LYS A 327 -8.94 -20.36 -0.10
CA LYS A 327 -9.11 -20.95 -1.45
C LYS A 327 -9.83 -20.00 -2.41
N ASN A 328 -10.66 -19.13 -1.88
CA ASN A 328 -11.35 -18.07 -2.61
C ASN A 328 -11.10 -16.76 -1.88
N CYS A 329 -10.54 -15.76 -2.56
CA CYS A 329 -10.14 -14.50 -1.93
C CYS A 329 -11.30 -13.65 -1.41
N ARG A 330 -12.55 -13.99 -1.73
CA ARG A 330 -13.73 -13.25 -1.27
C ARG A 330 -14.27 -13.75 0.06
N PHE A 331 -13.91 -14.96 0.49
CA PHE A 331 -14.53 -15.60 1.65
C PHE A 331 -13.51 -16.35 2.50
N VAL A 332 -13.74 -16.32 3.81
CA VAL A 332 -13.04 -17.19 4.77
C VAL A 332 -13.37 -18.65 4.46
N ASN A 333 -12.39 -19.55 4.63
CA ASN A 333 -12.59 -20.98 4.45
C ASN A 333 -13.63 -21.52 5.48
N THR A 334 -14.41 -22.51 5.05
CA THR A 334 -15.39 -23.24 5.87
C THR A 334 -14.98 -24.68 6.11
#